data_AF-A0A561PPI0-F1
#
_entry.id   AF-A0A561PPI0-F1
#
_cell.length_a   1.000
_cell.length_b   1.000
_cell.length_c   1.000
_cell.angle_alpha   90.00
_cell.angle_beta   90.00
_cell.angle_gamma   90.00
#
_symmetry.space_group_name_H-M   'P 1'
#
loop_
_entity.id
_entity.type
_entity.pdbx_description
1 polymer ?
#
loop_
_entity_poly.entity_id
_entity_poly.type
_entity_poly.pdbx_seq_one_letter_code
_entity_poly.pdbx_strand_id
1 'polypeptide(L)'
;MQLFNGRLYPEEIIPYLAQFDKERYVTELKKVIDLGFQKISECNAVELYTCCIATNIYDLATTISFDDAETSDQYRHNLFAALEKRYRLKSEQGKLPKRDRIPDINNIPRNYDEPDKYAFPRIATVKNISIPKNFEFYTQRKCWYEIFPLQQEMLPYAVRQLYNLPKLHPSFELFFIGMESKEGFIYRR
;
A
#
# COMPACT_ATOMS: atom_id res chain seq x y z
N MET A 1 3.80 28.60 -12.80
CA MET A 1 2.90 27.63 -12.13
C MET A 1 1.63 27.59 -12.94
N GLN A 2 1.16 26.41 -13.32
CA GLN A 2 0.00 26.23 -14.18
C GLN A 2 -0.97 25.21 -13.57
N LEU A 3 -2.27 25.42 -13.78
CA LEU A 3 -3.32 24.53 -13.33
C LEU A 3 -3.37 23.27 -14.21
N PHE A 4 -3.33 22.10 -13.59
CA PHE A 4 -3.53 20.81 -14.23
C PHE A 4 -4.39 19.94 -13.32
N ASN A 5 -5.50 19.40 -13.83
CA ASN A 5 -6.46 18.58 -13.07
C ASN A 5 -6.89 19.19 -11.72
N GLY A 6 -7.11 20.51 -11.69
CA GLY A 6 -7.57 21.22 -10.49
C GLY A 6 -6.48 21.49 -9.44
N ARG A 7 -5.21 21.23 -9.73
CA ARG A 7 -4.06 21.53 -8.85
C ARG A 7 -3.01 22.38 -9.57
N LEU A 8 -2.28 23.20 -8.82
CA LEU A 8 -1.21 24.03 -9.36
C LEU A 8 0.11 23.27 -9.35
N TYR A 9 0.77 23.24 -10.50
CA TYR A 9 2.06 22.58 -10.69
C TYR A 9 3.09 23.51 -11.35
N PRO A 10 4.39 23.26 -11.18
CA PRO A 10 5.40 23.85 -12.04
C PRO A 10 5.14 23.50 -13.51
N GLU A 11 5.29 24.46 -14.41
CA GLU A 11 4.96 24.29 -15.83
C GLU A 11 5.82 23.20 -16.49
N GLU A 12 7.07 23.08 -16.05
CA GLU A 12 8.04 22.12 -16.55
C GLU A 12 7.67 20.65 -16.28
N ILE A 13 6.81 20.37 -15.29
CA ILE A 13 6.42 18.98 -14.98
C ILE A 13 5.13 18.54 -15.66
N ILE A 14 4.32 19.48 -16.17
CA ILE A 14 3.01 19.19 -16.77
C ILE A 14 3.11 18.25 -17.98
N PRO A 15 4.08 18.39 -18.90
CA PRO A 15 4.24 17.43 -20.00
C PRO A 15 4.49 15.99 -19.55
N TYR A 16 5.07 15.79 -18.37
CA TYR A 16 5.24 14.45 -17.80
C TYR A 16 3.96 13.95 -17.14
N LEU A 17 3.24 14.81 -16.41
CA LEU A 17 1.93 14.48 -15.84
C LEU A 17 0.90 14.10 -16.91
N ALA A 18 0.93 14.75 -18.06
CA ALA A 18 0.05 14.48 -19.19
C ALA A 18 0.28 13.11 -19.87
N GLN A 19 1.42 12.46 -19.62
CA GLN A 19 1.72 11.12 -20.15
C GLN A 19 1.09 10.00 -19.32
N PHE A 20 0.60 10.29 -18.11
CA PHE A 20 -0.06 9.31 -17.27
C PHE A 20 -1.48 8.99 -17.77
N ASP A 21 -1.67 7.77 -18.24
CA ASP A 21 -2.95 7.30 -18.75
C ASP A 21 -3.84 6.80 -17.61
N LYS A 22 -4.67 7.71 -17.09
CA LYS A 22 -5.52 7.45 -15.92
C LYS A 22 -6.53 6.33 -16.14
N GLU A 23 -7.18 6.30 -17.30
CA GLU A 23 -8.22 5.31 -17.62
C GLU A 23 -7.61 3.91 -17.72
N ARG A 24 -6.45 3.80 -18.37
CA ARG A 24 -5.71 2.56 -18.43
C ARG A 24 -5.20 2.13 -17.07
N TYR A 25 -4.71 3.04 -16.23
CA TYR A 25 -4.27 2.71 -14.88
C TYR A 25 -5.41 2.13 -14.03
N VAL A 26 -6.60 2.71 -14.11
CA VAL A 26 -7.80 2.17 -13.44
C VAL A 26 -8.13 0.76 -13.95
N THR A 27 -8.00 0.53 -15.25
CA THR A 27 -8.20 -0.81 -15.85
C THR A 27 -7.15 -1.82 -15.36
N GLU A 28 -5.89 -1.40 -15.25
CA GLU A 28 -4.79 -2.21 -14.72
C GLU A 28 -4.97 -2.52 -13.22
N LEU A 29 -5.44 -1.55 -12.43
CA LEU A 29 -5.83 -1.73 -11.02
C LEU A 29 -6.96 -2.75 -10.88
N LYS A 30 -8.02 -2.61 -11.67
CA LYS A 30 -9.14 -3.55 -11.67
C LYS A 30 -8.66 -4.97 -11.97
N LYS A 31 -7.81 -5.10 -12.99
CA LYS A 31 -7.23 -6.38 -13.40
C LYS A 31 -6.41 -7.04 -12.30
N VAL A 32 -5.52 -6.31 -11.60
CA VAL A 32 -4.73 -6.91 -10.51
C VAL A 32 -5.59 -7.31 -9.33
N ILE A 33 -6.62 -6.52 -9.00
CA ILE A 33 -7.60 -6.85 -7.97
C ILE A 33 -8.32 -8.14 -8.34
N ASP A 34 -8.91 -8.22 -9.53
CA ASP A 34 -9.65 -9.40 -9.98
C ASP A 34 -8.77 -10.67 -9.95
N LEU A 35 -7.55 -10.57 -10.49
CA LEU A 35 -6.59 -11.68 -10.48
C LEU A 35 -6.19 -12.10 -9.06
N GLY A 36 -5.94 -11.15 -8.16
CA GLY A 36 -5.52 -11.44 -6.80
C GLY A 36 -6.60 -12.12 -5.99
N PHE A 37 -7.82 -11.59 -6.07
CA PHE A 37 -8.98 -12.14 -5.36
C PHE A 37 -9.40 -13.49 -5.93
N GLN A 38 -9.32 -13.69 -7.25
CA GLN A 38 -9.52 -15.00 -7.86
C GLN A 38 -8.50 -16.01 -7.29
N LYS A 39 -7.21 -15.69 -7.36
CA LYS A 39 -6.16 -16.62 -6.89
C LYS A 39 -6.25 -16.93 -5.40
N ILE A 40 -6.53 -15.95 -4.54
CA ILE A 40 -6.64 -16.21 -3.10
C ILE A 40 -7.89 -17.04 -2.78
N SER A 41 -8.96 -16.93 -3.57
CA SER A 41 -10.16 -17.76 -3.40
C SER A 41 -9.89 -19.25 -3.67
N GLU A 42 -8.86 -19.58 -4.44
CA GLU A 42 -8.39 -20.96 -4.64
C GLU A 42 -7.66 -21.49 -3.38
N CYS A 43 -7.20 -20.60 -2.50
CA CYS A 43 -6.51 -20.91 -1.25
C CYS A 43 -7.48 -21.00 -0.05
N ASN A 44 -8.35 -22.02 -0.01
CA ASN A 44 -9.40 -22.18 1.01
C ASN A 44 -8.93 -22.52 2.44
N ALA A 45 -7.62 -22.73 2.65
CA ALA A 45 -7.11 -23.22 3.93
C ALA A 45 -6.97 -22.14 5.00
N VAL A 46 -6.72 -20.88 4.60
CA VAL A 46 -6.26 -19.83 5.50
C VAL A 46 -7.33 -18.76 5.69
N GLU A 47 -7.53 -18.33 6.94
CA GLU A 47 -8.34 -17.14 7.23
C GLU A 47 -7.51 -15.89 6.95
N LEU A 48 -7.98 -15.06 6.03
CA LEU A 48 -7.26 -13.86 5.61
C LEU A 48 -7.46 -12.76 6.62
N TYR A 49 -6.37 -12.09 6.98
CA TYR A 49 -6.32 -11.05 8.00
C TYR A 49 -5.98 -9.68 7.41
N THR A 50 -5.11 -9.65 6.41
CA THR A 50 -4.63 -8.40 5.78
C THR A 50 -4.56 -8.55 4.27
N CYS A 51 -4.92 -7.52 3.51
CA CYS A 51 -4.68 -7.43 2.08
C CYS A 51 -3.97 -6.12 1.75
N CYS A 52 -2.88 -6.19 1.00
CA CYS A 52 -2.13 -5.03 0.52
C CYS A 52 -2.15 -4.97 -1.01
N ILE A 53 -2.62 -3.85 -1.57
CA ILE A 53 -2.53 -3.51 -2.99
C ILE A 53 -1.49 -2.40 -3.13
N ALA A 54 -0.34 -2.71 -3.70
CA ALA A 54 0.81 -1.80 -3.74
C ALA A 54 1.20 -1.47 -5.18
N THR A 55 1.23 -0.18 -5.51
CA THR A 55 1.79 0.32 -6.77
C THR A 55 3.25 0.73 -6.55
N ASN A 56 4.15 0.05 -7.24
CA ASN A 56 5.56 0.42 -7.32
C ASN A 56 5.82 1.15 -8.65
N ILE A 57 6.11 2.45 -8.57
CA ILE A 57 6.41 3.29 -9.75
C ILE A 57 7.78 2.96 -10.34
N TYR A 58 8.74 2.49 -9.53
CA TYR A 58 10.06 2.09 -10.02
C TYR A 58 10.00 0.80 -10.84
N ASP A 59 9.22 -0.18 -10.36
CA ASP A 59 9.01 -1.45 -11.08
C ASP A 59 7.93 -1.36 -12.16
N LEU A 60 7.23 -0.22 -12.23
CA LEU A 60 6.05 0.00 -13.08
C LEU A 60 5.05 -1.15 -12.94
N ALA A 61 4.70 -1.50 -11.70
CA ALA A 61 3.83 -2.63 -11.42
C ALA A 61 2.92 -2.36 -10.23
N THR A 62 1.71 -2.88 -10.29
CA THR A 62 0.84 -3.03 -9.13
C THR A 62 0.78 -4.48 -8.72
N THR A 63 0.89 -4.73 -7.43
CA THR A 63 0.83 -6.07 -6.83
C THR A 63 -0.27 -6.13 -5.79
N ILE A 64 -0.78 -7.34 -5.55
CA ILE A 64 -1.67 -7.63 -4.43
C ILE A 64 -1.09 -8.79 -3.62
N SER A 65 -1.14 -8.66 -2.31
CA SER A 65 -0.62 -9.64 -1.34
C SER A 65 -1.64 -9.86 -0.24
N PHE A 66 -1.73 -11.08 0.29
CA PHE A 66 -2.61 -11.42 1.40
C PHE A 66 -1.82 -12.04 2.55
N ASP A 67 -2.22 -11.71 3.77
CA ASP A 67 -1.59 -12.21 4.98
C ASP A 67 -2.60 -12.89 5.90
N ASP A 68 -2.09 -13.78 6.73
CA ASP A 68 -2.81 -14.35 7.87
C ASP A 68 -2.48 -13.62 9.17
N ALA A 69 -3.23 -13.94 10.23
CA ALA A 69 -3.08 -13.29 11.51
C ALA A 69 -1.72 -13.63 12.17
N GLU A 70 -1.25 -14.87 12.03
CA GLU A 70 0.00 -15.33 12.64
C GLU A 70 1.21 -14.57 12.07
N THR A 71 1.31 -14.48 10.76
CA THR A 71 2.38 -13.79 10.05
C THR A 71 2.34 -12.29 10.32
N SER A 72 1.15 -11.68 10.27
CA SER A 72 0.95 -10.26 10.61
C SER A 72 1.33 -9.96 12.06
N ASP A 73 0.99 -10.84 13.00
CA ASP A 73 1.30 -10.67 14.41
C ASP A 73 2.79 -10.84 14.69
N GLN A 74 3.44 -11.82 14.05
CA GLN A 74 4.89 -12.01 14.15
C GLN A 74 5.64 -10.77 13.66
N TYR A 75 5.19 -10.16 12.56
CA TYR A 75 5.75 -8.88 12.09
C TYR A 75 5.63 -7.79 13.16
N ARG A 76 4.44 -7.60 13.77
CA ARG A 76 4.24 -6.56 14.79
C ARG A 76 5.13 -6.76 16.00
N HIS A 77 5.30 -8.00 16.47
CA HIS A 77 6.19 -8.31 17.58
C HIS A 77 7.65 -7.99 17.25
N ASN A 78 8.10 -8.34 16.04
CA ASN A 78 9.45 -8.02 15.58
C ASN A 78 9.68 -6.51 15.48
N LEU A 79 8.72 -5.76 14.95
CA LEU A 79 8.78 -4.31 14.86
C LEU A 79 8.77 -3.66 16.25
N PHE A 80 7.94 -4.15 17.17
CA PHE A 80 7.93 -3.69 18.56
C PHE A 80 9.31 -3.84 19.21
N ALA A 81 9.89 -5.04 19.16
CA ALA A 81 11.20 -5.31 19.74
C ALA A 81 12.31 -4.42 19.14
N ALA A 82 12.25 -4.15 17.84
CA ALA A 82 13.17 -3.23 17.18
C ALA A 82 13.00 -1.78 17.66
N LEU A 83 11.75 -1.33 17.85
CA LEU A 83 11.43 -0.02 18.40
C LEU A 83 11.90 0.11 19.85
N GLU A 84 11.66 -0.89 20.69
CA GLU A 84 12.14 -0.93 22.08
C GLU A 84 13.66 -0.82 22.14
N LYS A 85 14.37 -1.61 21.34
CA LYS A 85 15.84 -1.56 21.26
C LYS A 85 16.33 -0.17 20.84
N ARG A 86 15.71 0.44 19.83
CA ARG A 86 16.06 1.79 19.37
C ARG A 86 15.79 2.85 20.44
N TYR A 87 14.67 2.72 21.15
CA TYR A 87 14.32 3.61 22.25
C TYR A 87 15.33 3.51 23.40
N ARG A 88 15.71 2.29 23.79
CA ARG A 88 16.73 2.06 24.82
C ARG A 88 18.07 2.71 24.45
N LEU A 89 18.54 2.51 23.21
CA LEU A 89 19.78 3.13 22.71
C LEU A 89 19.71 4.67 22.73
N LYS A 90 18.58 5.27 22.35
CA LYS A 90 18.40 6.73 22.43
C LYS A 90 18.39 7.23 23.87
N SER A 91 17.82 6.45 24.79
CA SER A 91 17.81 6.74 26.23
C SER A 91 19.22 6.78 26.80
N GLU A 92 19.98 5.71 26.55
CA GLU A 92 21.39 5.57 26.97
C GLU A 92 22.27 6.70 26.42
N GLN A 93 21.97 7.20 25.22
CA GLN A 93 22.68 8.32 24.60
C GLN A 93 22.22 9.71 25.06
N GLY A 94 21.23 9.83 25.95
CA GLY A 94 20.64 11.11 26.35
C GLY A 94 19.92 11.85 25.21
N LYS A 95 19.57 11.14 24.14
CA LYS A 95 18.95 11.69 22.91
C LYS A 95 17.43 11.47 22.86
N LEU A 96 16.79 11.09 23.97
CA LEU A 96 15.35 10.94 24.03
C LEU A 96 14.66 12.30 24.18
N PRO A 97 13.85 12.74 23.20
CA PRO A 97 12.93 13.84 23.40
C PRO A 97 11.96 13.53 24.53
N LYS A 98 11.54 14.54 25.31
CA LYS A 98 10.53 14.40 26.39
C LYS A 98 9.18 13.82 25.93
N ARG A 99 8.93 13.75 24.63
CA ARG A 99 7.67 13.28 24.02
C ARG A 99 7.79 11.90 23.36
N ASP A 100 9.00 11.36 23.18
CA ASP A 100 9.15 10.04 22.59
C ASP A 100 8.66 8.99 23.59
N ARG A 101 7.79 8.09 23.14
CA ARG A 101 7.29 6.94 23.90
C ARG A 101 7.25 5.76 22.94
N ILE A 102 7.50 4.57 23.45
CA ILE A 102 7.25 3.35 22.68
C ILE A 102 5.72 3.21 22.55
N PRO A 103 5.17 3.05 21.34
CA PRO A 103 3.73 2.82 21.17
C PRO A 103 3.33 1.48 21.79
N ASP A 104 2.08 1.36 22.23
CA ASP A 104 1.49 0.07 22.61
C ASP A 104 1.56 -0.90 21.42
N ILE A 105 1.77 -2.20 21.67
CA ILE A 105 1.82 -3.23 20.62
C ILE A 105 0.55 -3.24 19.75
N ASN A 106 -0.60 -2.92 20.34
CA ASN A 106 -1.88 -2.83 19.62
C ASN A 106 -1.95 -1.60 18.69
N ASN A 107 -1.09 -0.61 18.89
CA ASN A 107 -0.98 0.59 18.07
C ASN A 107 0.12 0.47 17.00
N ILE A 108 0.80 -0.67 16.92
CA ILE A 108 1.75 -0.96 15.84
C ILE A 108 0.95 -1.33 14.60
N PRO A 109 1.19 -0.66 13.45
CA PRO A 109 0.56 -1.04 12.20
C PRO A 109 0.89 -2.51 11.87
N ARG A 110 -0.02 -3.20 11.16
CA ARG A 110 0.36 -4.49 10.58
C ARG A 110 1.39 -4.28 9.48
N ASN A 111 1.78 -5.37 8.84
CA ASN A 111 2.87 -5.45 7.88
C ASN A 111 2.60 -4.67 6.56
N TYR A 112 2.14 -3.43 6.58
CA TYR A 112 1.77 -2.74 5.33
C TYR A 112 3.01 -2.42 4.48
N ASP A 113 4.15 -2.14 5.11
CA ASP A 113 5.36 -1.73 4.41
C ASP A 113 6.24 -2.88 3.90
N GLU A 114 5.96 -4.13 4.28
CA GLU A 114 6.69 -5.30 3.78
C GLU A 114 5.73 -6.38 3.22
N PRO A 115 4.97 -6.08 2.15
CA PRO A 115 4.08 -7.05 1.50
C PRO A 115 4.79 -8.32 1.00
N ASP A 116 6.11 -8.26 0.83
CA ASP A 116 6.96 -9.40 0.47
C ASP A 116 7.12 -10.43 1.60
N LYS A 117 6.80 -10.06 2.84
CA LYS A 117 6.84 -10.97 4.00
C LYS A 117 5.47 -11.56 4.35
N TYR A 118 4.48 -11.41 3.48
CA TYR A 118 3.13 -11.93 3.71
C TYR A 118 3.12 -13.45 3.51
N ALA A 119 2.13 -14.13 4.10
CA ALA A 119 1.86 -15.54 3.81
C ALA A 119 1.65 -15.79 2.31
N PHE A 120 1.02 -14.84 1.60
CA PHE A 120 0.80 -14.89 0.15
C PHE A 120 1.31 -13.59 -0.51
N PRO A 121 2.64 -13.47 -0.71
CA PRO A 121 3.24 -12.26 -1.25
C PRO A 121 3.03 -12.20 -2.78
N ARG A 122 2.69 -11.01 -3.29
CA ARG A 122 2.54 -10.70 -4.74
C ARG A 122 1.73 -11.75 -5.51
N ILE A 123 0.67 -12.30 -4.92
CA ILE A 123 -0.15 -13.38 -5.49
C ILE A 123 -0.64 -13.03 -6.90
N ALA A 124 -0.91 -11.74 -7.16
CA ALA A 124 -1.04 -11.21 -8.51
C ALA A 124 -0.19 -9.94 -8.70
N THR A 125 0.26 -9.76 -9.93
CA THR A 125 1.06 -8.62 -10.37
C THR A 125 0.60 -8.22 -11.77
N VAL A 126 0.38 -6.92 -11.99
CA VAL A 126 0.13 -6.34 -13.31
C VAL A 126 1.18 -5.27 -13.55
N LYS A 127 1.82 -5.31 -14.73
CA LYS A 127 2.69 -4.23 -15.18
C LYS A 127 1.83 -3.06 -15.64
N ASN A 128 2.14 -1.87 -15.13
CA ASN A 128 1.46 -0.63 -15.44
C ASN A 128 2.11 0.02 -16.64
N ILE A 129 1.50 -0.15 -17.82
CA ILE A 129 1.93 0.54 -19.04
C ILE A 129 1.39 1.97 -19.05
N SER A 130 0.36 2.23 -18.24
CA SER A 130 -0.20 3.56 -18.00
C SER A 130 0.76 4.55 -17.34
N ILE A 131 1.73 4.06 -16.56
CA ILE A 131 2.67 4.88 -15.81
C ILE A 131 3.93 5.09 -16.65
N PRO A 132 4.33 6.35 -16.94
CA PRO A 132 5.56 6.63 -17.66
C PRO A 132 6.80 6.16 -16.89
N LYS A 133 7.87 5.81 -17.61
CA LYS A 133 9.18 5.53 -16.98
C LYS A 133 9.69 6.79 -16.25
N ASN A 134 10.30 6.58 -15.09
CA ASN A 134 10.87 7.66 -14.24
C ASN A 134 9.84 8.76 -13.88
N PHE A 135 8.54 8.41 -13.82
CA PHE A 135 7.47 9.37 -13.61
C PHE A 135 7.63 10.16 -12.30
N GLU A 136 8.03 9.48 -11.23
CA GLU A 136 8.30 10.10 -9.93
C GLU A 136 9.47 11.10 -9.99
N PHE A 137 10.55 10.75 -10.69
CA PHE A 137 11.70 11.63 -10.88
C PHE A 137 11.31 12.90 -11.64
N TYR A 138 10.69 12.76 -12.81
CA TYR A 138 10.36 13.91 -13.66
C TYR A 138 9.27 14.80 -13.09
N THR A 139 8.36 14.24 -12.29
CA THR A 139 7.32 15.02 -11.62
C THR A 139 7.72 15.52 -10.25
N GLN A 140 8.94 15.23 -9.78
CA GLN A 140 9.41 15.55 -8.43
C GLN A 140 8.42 15.04 -7.38
N ARG A 141 8.01 13.77 -7.50
CA ARG A 141 7.03 13.06 -6.65
C ARG A 141 5.59 13.57 -6.74
N LYS A 142 5.31 14.61 -7.53
CA LYS A 142 3.97 15.16 -7.69
C LYS A 142 3.03 14.24 -8.49
N CYS A 143 3.54 13.19 -9.15
CA CYS A 143 2.75 12.13 -9.76
C CYS A 143 1.77 11.45 -8.79
N TRP A 144 2.14 11.33 -7.51
CA TRP A 144 1.29 10.69 -6.51
C TRP A 144 -0.03 11.42 -6.30
N TYR A 145 -0.08 12.72 -6.55
CA TYR A 145 -1.33 13.50 -6.52
C TYR A 145 -2.32 13.12 -7.63
N GLU A 146 -1.85 12.49 -8.71
CA GLU A 146 -2.69 11.97 -9.78
C GLU A 146 -3.00 10.48 -9.59
N ILE A 147 -2.08 9.69 -9.01
CA ILE A 147 -2.22 8.24 -8.80
C ILE A 147 -3.11 7.92 -7.58
N PHE A 148 -2.89 8.59 -6.46
CA PHE A 148 -3.52 8.27 -5.19
C PHE A 148 -5.05 8.43 -5.20
N PRO A 149 -5.64 9.47 -5.83
CA PRO A 149 -7.09 9.56 -5.98
C PRO A 149 -7.70 8.38 -6.73
N LEU A 150 -7.02 7.88 -7.77
CA LEU A 150 -7.51 6.73 -8.55
C LEU A 150 -7.45 5.43 -7.73
N GLN A 151 -6.42 5.26 -6.90
CA GLN A 151 -6.37 4.15 -5.93
C GLN A 151 -7.51 4.24 -4.92
N GLN A 152 -7.81 5.45 -4.43
CA GLN A 152 -8.94 5.70 -3.52
C GLN A 152 -10.29 5.36 -4.17
N GLU A 153 -10.51 5.78 -5.42
CA GLU A 153 -11.71 5.46 -6.19
C GLU A 153 -11.88 3.96 -6.44
N MET A 154 -10.78 3.19 -6.46
CA MET A 154 -10.80 1.74 -6.60
C MET A 154 -11.02 0.99 -5.28
N LEU A 155 -10.98 1.67 -4.13
CA LEU A 155 -11.22 1.03 -2.83
C LEU A 155 -12.61 0.37 -2.74
N PRO A 156 -13.74 1.03 -3.10
CA PRO A 156 -15.04 0.38 -3.11
C PRO A 156 -15.11 -0.84 -4.02
N TYR A 157 -14.35 -0.85 -5.12
CA TYR A 157 -14.27 -2.00 -6.01
C TYR A 157 -13.57 -3.17 -5.32
N ALA A 158 -12.40 -2.96 -4.72
CA ALA A 158 -11.68 -3.97 -3.96
C ALA A 158 -12.51 -4.50 -2.77
N VAL A 159 -13.20 -3.62 -2.05
CA VAL A 159 -14.08 -4.00 -0.94
C VAL A 159 -15.22 -4.91 -1.41
N ARG A 160 -15.80 -4.65 -2.59
CA ARG A 160 -16.83 -5.57 -3.12
C ARG A 160 -16.31 -6.98 -3.38
N GLN A 161 -15.05 -7.11 -3.78
CA GLN A 161 -14.44 -8.43 -4.01
C GLN A 161 -14.24 -9.21 -2.70
N LEU A 162 -14.12 -8.53 -1.54
CA LEU A 162 -14.01 -9.19 -0.24
C LEU A 162 -15.23 -10.06 0.08
N TYR A 163 -16.43 -9.65 -0.34
CA TYR A 163 -17.65 -10.44 -0.10
C TYR A 163 -17.67 -11.79 -0.82
N ASN A 164 -16.79 -12.00 -1.80
CA ASN A 164 -16.64 -13.26 -2.50
C ASN A 164 -15.63 -14.19 -1.82
N LEU A 165 -14.93 -13.73 -0.78
CA LEU A 165 -13.91 -14.53 -0.10
C LEU A 165 -14.52 -15.33 1.05
N PRO A 166 -14.22 -16.64 1.15
CA PRO A 166 -14.90 -17.53 2.08
C PRO A 166 -14.46 -17.38 3.54
N LYS A 167 -13.22 -16.92 3.79
CA LYS A 167 -12.63 -16.84 5.14
C LYS A 167 -11.93 -15.51 5.35
N LEU A 168 -12.68 -14.53 5.85
CA LEU A 168 -12.17 -13.22 6.24
C LEU A 168 -12.28 -13.05 7.76
N HIS A 169 -11.16 -12.77 8.40
CA HIS A 169 -11.11 -12.49 9.83
C HIS A 169 -12.01 -11.28 10.19
N PRO A 170 -12.63 -11.23 11.37
CA PRO A 170 -13.49 -10.11 11.79
C PRO A 170 -12.77 -8.76 11.76
N SER A 171 -11.51 -8.73 12.16
CA SER A 171 -10.65 -7.53 12.09
C SER A 171 -9.89 -7.43 10.77
N PHE A 172 -10.41 -7.94 9.66
CA PHE A 172 -9.71 -7.87 8.38
C PHE A 172 -9.45 -6.40 7.98
N GLU A 173 -8.28 -6.16 7.39
CA GLU A 173 -7.93 -4.85 6.89
C GLU A 173 -7.41 -4.91 5.44
N LEU A 174 -7.82 -3.94 4.62
CA LEU A 174 -7.36 -3.77 3.24
C LEU A 174 -6.68 -2.41 3.05
N PHE A 175 -5.54 -2.43 2.35
CA PHE A 175 -4.66 -1.28 2.17
C PHE A 175 -4.34 -1.05 0.71
N PHE A 176 -4.37 0.22 0.30
CA PHE A 176 -3.68 0.68 -0.90
C PHE A 176 -2.41 1.41 -0.49
N ILE A 177 -1.29 1.12 -1.15
CA ILE A 177 -0.01 1.77 -0.89
C ILE A 177 0.49 2.40 -2.17
N GLY A 178 0.75 3.71 -2.10
CA GLY A 178 1.72 4.38 -2.96
C GLY A 178 3.05 4.45 -2.22
N MET A 179 4.09 3.78 -2.73
CA MET A 179 5.28 3.41 -1.93
C MET A 179 6.10 4.53 -1.26
N GLU A 180 5.76 5.80 -1.41
CA GLU A 180 6.55 6.88 -0.83
C GLU A 180 5.84 7.79 0.16
N SER A 181 4.53 7.65 0.30
CA SER A 181 3.85 8.07 1.51
C SER A 181 3.38 6.80 2.20
N LYS A 182 3.68 6.65 3.50
CA LYS A 182 2.98 5.67 4.35
C LYS A 182 1.48 6.00 4.48
N GLU A 183 0.96 6.85 3.61
CA GLU A 183 -0.42 7.22 3.43
C GLU A 183 -1.02 6.13 2.54
N GLY A 184 -1.72 5.22 3.19
CA GLY A 184 -2.62 4.30 2.54
C GLY A 184 -4.02 4.52 3.07
N PHE A 185 -5.01 4.11 2.30
CA PHE A 185 -6.37 4.00 2.82
C PHE A 185 -6.53 2.66 3.50
N ILE A 186 -7.07 2.69 4.71
CA ILE A 186 -7.37 1.49 5.48
C ILE A 186 -8.87 1.29 5.45
N TYR A 187 -9.32 0.21 4.82
CA TYR A 187 -10.65 -0.33 5.09
C TYR A 187 -10.53 -1.33 6.24
N ARG A 188 -11.34 -1.15 7.28
CA ARG A 188 -11.49 -2.09 8.39
C ARG A 188 -12.91 -2.67 8.33
N ARG A 189 -13.02 -4.00 8.43
CA ARG A 189 -14.31 -4.68 8.56
C ARG A 189 -14.91 -4.48 9.95
#